data_AF-A0A7S3LPV6-F1
#
_entry.id   AF-A0A7S3LPV6-F1
#
_cell.length_a   1.000
_cell.length_b   1.000
_cell.length_c   1.000
_cell.angle_alpha   90.00
_cell.angle_beta   90.00
_cell.angle_gamma   90.00
#
_symmetry.space_group_name_H-M   'P 1'
#
loop_
_entity.id
_entity.type
_entity.pdbx_description
1 polymer ?
#
loop_
_entity_poly.entity_id
_entity_poly.type
_entity_poly.pdbx_seq_one_letter_code
_entity_poly.pdbx_strand_id
1 'polypeptide(L)'
;MSPVMKAFWRSRGSYVSISLCVLSFSVLNSDNNTVLGQSTSSSCASYDYIFTVGSAENPFGSCSGNGFCNNSKCICDKGWTGLSDFVNTEGLDCQIYDPAVRGLWAFDILLASIVLVKSASRVKARWENFLAGRRMARERGRHYTILENKPLIASIFYWFVLFPCLILFAIVRITKSDERVGVTFGVTFFFLMCKFGFYMAGFYFYTSLFEAVLKGAIIRQSGLRTDSLIKANYMFAALGAVISISAGILPFISLGLNDFKSSQAIWVSYLIFLFLSLVWYTAQGVYIRLKVKEVFGLSYKLSKNQTLKEIQNKLEDMQKALIIQASVQMIFFLCFFMVPFLWNKHDYFLPMSWITYVVLGKKLAFTVVDAKGSSELSKSTKMVGPNLVNRNDTEDLMTDLRSSKDLVDSI
;
A
#
# COMPACT_ATOMS: atom_id res chain seq x y z
N MET A 1 29.57 -0.09 13.03
CA MET A 1 28.16 0.05 12.58
C MET A 1 28.15 1.02 11.40
N SER A 2 27.77 0.57 10.20
CA SER A 2 27.91 1.41 8.99
C SER A 2 26.98 2.64 9.01
N PRO A 3 27.32 3.73 8.31
CA PRO A 3 26.47 4.92 8.18
C PRO A 3 25.05 4.59 7.66
N VAL A 4 24.94 3.56 6.82
CA VAL A 4 23.69 3.02 6.27
C VAL A 4 22.79 2.43 7.38
N MET A 5 23.40 1.79 8.39
CA MET A 5 22.67 1.28 9.56
C MET A 5 22.13 2.39 10.46
N LYS A 6 22.87 3.50 10.63
CA LYS A 6 22.41 4.64 11.45
C LYS A 6 21.22 5.39 10.81
N ALA A 7 21.19 5.52 9.48
CA ALA A 7 20.08 6.17 8.77
C ALA A 7 18.77 5.35 8.85
N PHE A 8 18.86 4.03 8.85
CA PHE A 8 17.70 3.14 8.91
C PHE A 8 17.08 3.04 10.31
N TRP A 9 17.87 3.14 11.38
CA TRP A 9 17.41 3.01 12.77
C TRP A 9 16.46 4.13 13.25
N ARG A 10 16.53 5.34 12.67
CA ARG A 10 15.60 6.44 13.01
C ARG A 10 14.16 6.23 12.52
N SER A 11 13.90 5.21 11.71
CA SER A 11 12.55 4.93 11.17
C SER A 11 11.71 3.96 12.01
N ARG A 12 12.26 3.31 13.04
CA ARG A 12 11.59 2.21 13.77
C ARG A 12 10.45 2.65 14.71
N GLY A 13 10.40 3.91 15.14
CA GLY A 13 9.43 4.39 16.13
C GLY A 13 7.99 4.62 15.64
N SER A 14 7.67 4.41 14.36
CA SER A 14 6.36 4.81 13.79
C SER A 14 5.58 3.68 13.10
N TYR A 15 5.98 2.42 13.28
CA TYR A 15 5.28 1.29 12.66
C TYR A 15 4.00 0.85 13.39
N VAL A 16 3.80 1.26 14.65
CA VAL A 16 2.67 0.82 15.48
C VAL A 16 1.63 1.93 15.72
N SER A 17 2.03 3.21 15.73
CA SER A 17 1.11 4.28 16.17
C SER A 17 0.08 4.74 15.14
N ILE A 18 0.22 4.45 13.84
CA ILE A 18 -0.75 4.94 12.83
C ILE A 18 -1.97 4.01 12.71
N SER A 19 -1.85 2.72 13.05
CA SER A 19 -2.99 1.78 13.03
C SER A 19 -3.94 1.90 14.24
N LEU A 20 -3.61 2.70 15.26
CA LEU A 20 -4.39 2.77 16.51
C LEU A 20 -4.98 4.15 16.84
N CYS A 21 -4.63 5.21 16.10
CA CYS A 21 -5.11 6.57 16.41
C CYS A 21 -6.51 6.93 15.89
N VAL A 22 -7.29 5.98 15.32
CA VAL A 22 -8.62 6.28 14.74
C VAL A 22 -9.79 5.72 15.59
N LEU A 23 -9.51 5.01 16.69
CA LEU A 23 -10.55 4.51 17.61
C LEU A 23 -10.71 5.39 18.85
N SER A 24 -11.05 6.65 18.62
CA SER A 24 -11.57 7.53 19.66
C SER A 24 -12.77 8.30 19.11
N PHE A 25 -13.77 7.57 18.62
CA PHE A 25 -15.12 8.12 18.58
C PHE A 25 -15.67 8.04 20.00
N SER A 26 -15.61 9.18 20.68
CA SER A 26 -16.35 9.41 21.91
C SER A 26 -17.83 9.12 21.65
N VAL A 27 -18.36 8.14 22.37
CA VAL A 27 -19.79 8.01 22.61
C VAL A 27 -20.21 9.30 23.32
N LEU A 28 -20.78 10.23 22.57
CA LEU A 28 -21.43 11.40 23.15
C LEU A 28 -22.67 10.90 23.88
N ASN A 29 -22.64 11.09 25.20
CA ASN A 29 -23.75 10.85 26.10
C ASN A 29 -24.97 11.62 25.57
N SER A 30 -26.00 10.88 25.16
CA SER A 30 -27.29 11.45 24.79
C SER A 30 -27.98 11.83 26.10
N ASP A 31 -27.99 13.12 26.42
CA ASP A 31 -28.83 13.63 27.50
C ASP A 31 -30.30 13.37 27.16
N ASN A 32 -30.94 12.59 28.03
CA ASN A 32 -32.37 12.33 28.04
C ASN A 32 -33.15 13.63 28.23
N ASN A 33 -33.66 14.20 27.14
CA ASN A 33 -34.80 15.10 27.19
C ASN A 33 -35.99 14.43 26.52
N THR A 34 -36.82 13.84 27.36
CA THR A 34 -38.15 13.34 27.06
C THR A 34 -39.04 14.50 26.61
N VAL A 35 -39.24 14.63 25.30
CA VAL A 35 -40.37 15.35 24.73
C VAL A 35 -41.43 14.30 24.38
N LEU A 36 -42.43 14.18 25.26
CA LEU A 36 -43.66 13.42 25.03
C LEU A 36 -44.52 14.21 24.04
N GLY A 37 -44.34 13.93 22.75
CA GLY A 37 -45.25 14.32 21.68
C GLY A 37 -45.57 13.10 20.85
N GLN A 38 -46.80 12.60 20.95
CA GLN A 38 -47.35 11.55 20.08
C GLN A 38 -47.29 12.02 18.62
N SER A 39 -46.26 11.59 17.89
CA SER A 39 -46.19 11.73 16.44
C SER A 39 -46.77 10.48 15.79
N THR A 40 -47.86 10.63 15.05
CA THR A 40 -48.35 9.66 14.06
C THR A 40 -47.18 9.27 13.16
N SER A 41 -46.75 8.02 13.29
CA SER A 41 -45.53 7.45 12.73
C SER A 41 -45.61 7.28 11.20
N SER A 42 -45.37 8.37 10.47
CA SER A 42 -44.93 8.27 9.07
C SER A 42 -43.48 7.79 9.06
N SER A 43 -43.28 6.47 9.02
CA SER A 43 -41.95 5.86 9.05
C SER A 43 -41.16 6.18 7.77
N CYS A 44 -40.21 7.10 7.86
CA CYS A 44 -39.28 7.41 6.76
C CYS A 44 -38.22 6.32 6.49
N ALA A 45 -38.25 5.18 7.18
CA ALA A 45 -37.14 4.23 7.15
C ALA A 45 -37.63 2.78 7.04
N SER A 46 -38.01 2.36 5.83
CA SER A 46 -37.87 0.96 5.44
C SER A 46 -36.83 0.90 4.33
N TYR A 47 -35.62 0.49 4.67
CA TYR A 47 -34.58 0.28 3.67
C TYR A 47 -34.79 -1.09 3.01
N ASP A 48 -35.03 -1.12 1.70
CA ASP A 48 -34.82 -2.32 0.89
C ASP A 48 -33.35 -2.37 0.46
N TYR A 49 -32.43 -2.60 1.40
CA TYR A 49 -31.09 -3.02 1.02
C TYR A 49 -31.19 -4.45 0.47
N ILE A 50 -30.34 -4.80 -0.49
CA ILE A 50 -30.22 -6.19 -1.01
C ILE A 50 -29.97 -7.20 0.13
N PHE A 51 -29.49 -6.73 1.30
CA PHE A 51 -29.16 -7.52 2.49
C PHE A 51 -29.82 -7.02 3.80
N THR A 52 -31.05 -6.50 3.80
CA THR A 52 -31.72 -6.19 5.08
C THR A 52 -32.11 -7.46 5.84
N VAL A 53 -31.30 -7.83 6.84
CA VAL A 53 -31.67 -8.81 7.86
C VAL A 53 -32.59 -8.12 8.88
N GLY A 54 -33.88 -8.13 8.60
CA GLY A 54 -34.93 -7.63 9.48
C GLY A 54 -35.07 -6.10 9.49
N SER A 55 -36.32 -5.64 9.65
CA SER A 55 -36.69 -4.23 9.81
C SER A 55 -36.26 -3.70 11.19
N ALA A 56 -34.95 -3.67 11.45
CA ALA A 56 -34.43 -3.00 12.63
C ALA A 56 -34.59 -1.49 12.43
N GLU A 57 -35.34 -0.85 13.33
CA GLU A 57 -35.40 0.62 13.42
C GLU A 57 -33.97 1.18 13.53
N ASN A 58 -33.68 2.25 12.78
CA ASN A 58 -32.37 2.90 12.83
C ASN A 58 -32.10 3.35 14.28
N PRO A 59 -31.04 2.87 14.96
CA PRO A 59 -30.78 3.18 16.37
C PRO A 59 -30.50 4.66 16.62
N PHE A 60 -30.21 5.44 15.56
CA PHE A 60 -29.94 6.88 15.64
C PHE A 60 -31.19 7.74 15.38
N GLY A 61 -32.38 7.11 15.28
CA GLY A 61 -33.64 7.81 15.00
C GLY A 61 -33.87 8.12 13.53
N SER A 62 -34.92 8.89 13.25
CA SER A 62 -35.28 9.29 11.87
C SER A 62 -34.14 10.08 11.22
N CYS A 63 -33.79 9.75 9.98
CA CYS A 63 -32.71 10.40 9.22
C CYS A 63 -31.37 10.43 9.98
N SER A 64 -31.10 9.41 10.78
CA SER A 64 -29.93 9.29 11.66
C SER A 64 -29.74 10.47 12.63
N GLY A 65 -30.82 11.17 12.96
CA GLY A 65 -30.81 12.32 13.88
C GLY A 65 -30.28 13.62 13.30
N ASN A 66 -30.00 13.69 11.98
CA ASN A 66 -29.45 14.89 11.33
C ASN A 66 -30.36 15.43 10.21
N GLY A 67 -31.66 15.43 10.48
CA GLY A 67 -32.67 15.91 9.55
C GLY A 67 -34.08 15.57 10.03
N PHE A 68 -35.04 15.84 9.17
CA PHE A 68 -36.44 15.53 9.45
C PHE A 68 -37.08 14.76 8.29
N CYS A 69 -38.07 13.94 8.64
CA CYS A 69 -38.86 13.17 7.70
C CYS A 69 -39.97 14.04 7.11
N ASN A 70 -40.00 14.18 5.78
CA ASN A 70 -41.09 14.84 5.06
C ASN A 70 -41.53 13.98 3.88
N ASN A 71 -42.78 13.51 3.87
CA ASN A 71 -43.34 12.65 2.83
C ASN A 71 -42.48 11.40 2.52
N SER A 72 -42.08 10.66 3.56
CA SER A 72 -41.22 9.47 3.44
C SER A 72 -39.82 9.74 2.86
N LYS A 73 -39.39 11.00 2.78
CA LYS A 73 -38.04 11.40 2.41
C LYS A 73 -37.35 12.13 3.56
N CYS A 74 -36.09 11.80 3.78
CA CYS A 74 -35.23 12.53 4.69
C CYS A 74 -34.73 13.83 4.06
N ILE A 75 -35.06 14.95 4.72
CA ILE A 75 -34.49 16.27 4.42
C ILE A 75 -33.39 16.52 5.44
N CYS A 76 -32.14 16.55 4.96
CA CYS A 76 -30.98 16.67 5.82
C CYS A 76 -30.78 18.10 6.34
N ASP A 77 -30.30 18.19 7.58
CA ASP A 77 -29.89 19.45 8.17
C ASP A 77 -28.67 20.04 7.44
N LYS A 78 -28.46 21.34 7.60
CA LYS A 78 -27.36 22.05 6.93
C LYS A 78 -26.00 21.40 7.23
N GLY A 79 -25.31 20.98 6.16
CA GLY A 79 -23.99 20.34 6.23
C GLY A 79 -24.05 18.81 6.31
N TRP A 80 -25.24 18.21 6.45
CA TRP A 80 -25.45 16.78 6.37
C TRP A 80 -25.97 16.38 4.98
N THR A 81 -25.61 15.19 4.53
CA THR A 81 -26.04 14.62 3.25
C THR A 81 -26.13 13.10 3.33
N GLY A 82 -26.95 12.53 2.46
CA GLY A 82 -26.96 11.09 2.15
C GLY A 82 -26.12 10.72 0.93
N LEU A 83 -25.52 11.70 0.25
CA LEU A 83 -24.81 11.51 -1.02
C LEU A 83 -23.42 10.93 -0.81
N SER A 84 -23.26 9.63 -1.12
CA SER A 84 -21.98 8.93 -1.10
C SER A 84 -21.43 8.63 -2.49
N ASP A 85 -20.15 8.27 -2.57
CA ASP A 85 -19.49 7.86 -3.82
C ASP A 85 -20.20 6.67 -4.49
N PHE A 86 -20.46 5.61 -3.73
CA PHE A 86 -20.94 4.35 -4.30
C PHE A 86 -22.38 4.00 -3.94
N VAL A 87 -22.85 4.47 -2.78
CA VAL A 87 -24.18 4.15 -2.24
C VAL A 87 -24.91 5.46 -1.97
N ASN A 88 -25.69 5.95 -2.92
CA ASN A 88 -26.46 7.17 -2.70
C ASN A 88 -27.64 6.90 -1.75
N THR A 89 -27.67 7.55 -0.60
CA THR A 89 -28.79 7.50 0.34
C THR A 89 -29.49 8.85 0.52
N GLU A 90 -29.33 9.76 -0.43
CA GLU A 90 -30.10 11.01 -0.48
C GLU A 90 -31.60 10.73 -0.44
N GLY A 91 -32.30 11.48 0.40
CA GLY A 91 -33.73 11.29 0.64
C GLY A 91 -34.06 10.06 1.50
N LEU A 92 -33.10 9.19 1.81
CA LEU A 92 -33.29 8.05 2.71
C LEU A 92 -32.62 8.27 4.06
N ASP A 93 -31.45 8.91 4.09
CA ASP A 93 -30.69 9.12 5.32
C ASP A 93 -29.73 10.31 5.24
N CYS A 94 -29.31 10.80 6.40
CA CYS A 94 -28.47 11.99 6.57
C CYS A 94 -27.24 11.66 7.43
N GLN A 95 -26.41 10.74 6.95
CA GLN A 95 -25.31 10.16 7.73
C GLN A 95 -23.97 10.85 7.52
N ILE A 96 -23.81 11.65 6.46
CA ILE A 96 -22.51 12.18 6.06
C ILE A 96 -22.48 13.68 6.35
N TYR A 97 -21.59 14.07 7.25
CA TYR A 97 -21.26 15.46 7.53
C TYR A 97 -20.20 15.96 6.51
N ASP A 98 -20.69 16.64 5.47
CA ASP A 98 -19.91 17.12 4.33
C ASP A 98 -18.71 18.01 4.73
N PRO A 99 -18.84 18.96 5.69
CA PRO A 99 -17.71 19.78 6.12
C PRO A 99 -16.53 18.97 6.68
N ALA A 100 -16.79 17.86 7.40
CA ALA A 100 -15.72 17.01 7.90
C ALA A 100 -15.01 16.26 6.76
N VAL A 101 -15.76 15.76 5.78
CA VAL A 101 -15.17 15.10 4.59
C VAL A 101 -14.28 16.09 3.83
N ARG A 102 -14.75 17.33 3.61
CA ARG A 102 -13.92 18.38 2.99
C ARG A 102 -12.68 18.71 3.82
N GLY A 103 -12.81 18.77 5.15
CA GLY A 103 -11.69 18.96 6.06
C GLY A 103 -10.63 17.86 5.94
N LEU A 104 -11.04 16.59 5.83
CA LEU A 104 -10.12 15.47 5.61
C LEU A 104 -9.38 15.59 4.27
N TRP A 105 -10.07 15.97 3.20
CA TRP A 105 -9.43 16.22 1.89
C TRP A 105 -8.47 17.42 1.93
N ALA A 106 -8.83 18.50 2.62
CA ALA A 106 -7.94 19.65 2.79
C ALA A 106 -6.66 19.28 3.56
N PHE A 107 -6.80 18.45 4.59
CA PHE A 107 -5.65 17.90 5.32
C PHE A 107 -4.78 17.01 4.42
N ASP A 108 -5.38 16.20 3.56
CA ASP A 108 -4.64 15.36 2.61
C ASP A 108 -3.83 16.20 1.61
N ILE A 109 -4.40 17.29 1.06
CA ILE A 109 -3.66 18.24 0.20
C ILE A 109 -2.46 18.83 0.94
N LEU A 110 -2.66 19.29 2.18
CA LEU A 110 -1.60 19.88 2.98
C LEU A 110 -0.47 18.87 3.20
N LEU A 111 -0.80 17.65 3.62
CA LEU A 111 0.18 16.60 3.86
C LEU A 111 0.89 16.19 2.57
N ALA A 112 0.16 16.01 1.48
CA ALA A 112 0.69 15.66 0.17
C ALA A 112 1.68 16.73 -0.32
N SER A 113 1.33 18.01 -0.19
CA SER A 113 2.19 19.13 -0.57
C SER A 113 3.49 19.16 0.24
N ILE A 114 3.41 18.95 1.56
CA ILE A 114 4.60 18.89 2.43
C ILE A 114 5.52 17.73 2.03
N VAL A 115 4.96 16.53 1.77
CA VAL A 115 5.74 15.37 1.36
C VAL A 115 6.33 15.55 -0.03
N LEU A 116 5.59 16.14 -0.97
CA LEU A 116 6.08 16.48 -2.31
C LEU A 116 7.28 17.41 -2.21
N VAL A 117 7.18 18.55 -1.52
CA VAL A 117 8.30 19.49 -1.36
C VAL A 117 9.50 18.82 -0.68
N LYS A 118 9.28 18.06 0.41
CA LYS A 118 10.38 17.40 1.14
C LYS A 118 11.05 16.27 0.36
N SER A 119 10.34 15.60 -0.54
CA SER A 119 10.89 14.51 -1.35
C SER A 119 11.60 15.00 -2.62
N ALA A 120 11.49 16.27 -2.99
CA ALA A 120 12.03 16.84 -4.23
C ALA A 120 13.53 16.62 -4.38
N SER A 121 14.28 16.95 -3.33
CA SER A 121 15.74 16.78 -3.30
C SER A 121 16.17 15.32 -3.47
N ARG A 122 15.37 14.37 -2.97
CA ARG A 122 15.64 12.93 -3.05
C ARG A 122 15.35 12.37 -4.43
N VAL A 123 14.26 12.81 -5.06
CA VAL A 123 13.97 12.43 -6.45
C VAL A 123 15.03 13.00 -7.39
N LYS A 124 15.45 14.25 -7.18
CA LYS A 124 16.58 14.85 -7.90
C LYS A 124 17.86 14.02 -7.75
N ALA A 125 18.21 13.63 -6.52
CA ALA A 125 19.38 12.79 -6.28
C ALA A 125 19.27 11.40 -6.96
N ARG A 126 18.09 10.77 -6.98
CA ARG A 126 17.86 9.50 -7.70
C ARG A 126 18.03 9.67 -9.21
N TRP A 127 17.56 10.78 -9.76
CA TRP A 127 17.75 11.12 -11.17
C TRP A 127 19.22 11.32 -11.52
N GLU A 128 19.96 12.08 -10.70
CA GLU A 128 21.41 12.29 -10.89
C GLU A 128 22.20 10.98 -10.80
N ASN A 129 21.86 10.10 -9.85
CA ASN A 129 22.46 8.76 -9.74
C ASN A 129 22.17 7.90 -10.99
N PHE A 130 20.97 7.99 -11.55
CA PHE A 130 20.63 7.33 -12.81
C PHE A 130 21.47 7.85 -13.96
N LEU A 131 21.62 9.17 -14.10
CA LEU A 131 22.45 9.78 -15.15
C LEU A 131 23.92 9.37 -15.02
N ALA A 132 24.45 9.33 -13.79
CA ALA A 132 25.81 8.85 -13.52
C ALA A 132 25.97 7.37 -13.92
N GLY A 133 25.03 6.51 -13.51
CA GLY A 133 25.02 5.09 -13.91
C GLY A 133 24.95 4.89 -15.43
N ARG A 134 24.15 5.72 -16.12
CA ARG A 134 24.04 5.70 -17.58
C ARG A 134 25.35 6.08 -18.28
N ARG A 135 26.09 7.07 -17.75
CA ARG A 135 27.41 7.44 -18.27
C ARG A 135 28.40 6.28 -18.12
N MET A 136 28.49 5.68 -16.94
CA MET A 136 29.37 4.53 -16.69
C MET A 136 29.01 3.31 -17.55
N ALA A 137 27.73 3.06 -17.80
CA ALA A 137 27.30 1.98 -18.70
C ALA A 137 27.73 2.25 -20.15
N ARG A 138 27.59 3.50 -20.61
CA ARG A 138 27.99 3.92 -21.96
C ARG A 138 29.50 3.79 -22.17
N GLU A 139 30.30 4.16 -21.18
CA GLU A 139 31.77 3.96 -21.20
C GLU A 139 32.15 2.48 -21.32
N ARG A 140 31.29 1.57 -20.84
CA ARG A 140 31.47 0.11 -20.96
C ARG A 140 30.82 -0.48 -22.22
N GLY A 141 30.35 0.35 -23.16
CA GLY A 141 29.65 -0.09 -24.37
C GLY A 141 28.28 -0.72 -24.11
N ARG A 142 27.65 -0.47 -22.95
CA ARG A 142 26.31 -0.98 -22.61
C ARG A 142 25.27 0.14 -22.63
N HIS A 143 24.08 -0.19 -23.10
CA HIS A 143 22.92 0.69 -22.99
C HIS A 143 22.24 0.48 -21.64
N TYR A 144 22.13 1.55 -20.83
CA TYR A 144 21.39 1.54 -19.57
C TYR A 144 20.12 2.39 -19.70
N THR A 145 18.97 1.77 -19.49
CA THR A 145 17.66 2.40 -19.69
C THR A 145 16.99 2.76 -18.36
N ILE A 146 15.98 3.65 -18.39
CA ILE A 146 15.21 4.00 -17.19
C ILE A 146 14.49 2.78 -16.62
N LEU A 147 14.06 1.85 -17.50
CA LEU A 147 13.35 0.63 -17.13
C LEU A 147 14.17 -0.30 -16.21
N GLU A 148 15.49 -0.22 -16.30
CA GLU A 148 16.41 -0.97 -15.45
C GLU A 148 16.59 -0.31 -14.07
N ASN A 149 16.23 0.97 -13.92
CA ASN A 149 16.24 1.69 -12.64
C ASN A 149 14.84 1.74 -12.02
N LYS A 150 14.37 0.58 -11.55
CA LYS A 150 13.04 0.41 -10.94
C LYS A 150 12.75 1.39 -9.79
N PRO A 151 13.67 1.73 -8.86
CA PRO A 151 13.41 2.74 -7.83
C PRO A 151 13.13 4.14 -8.41
N LEU A 152 13.78 4.50 -9.53
CA LEU A 152 13.51 5.75 -10.21
C LEU A 152 12.13 5.73 -10.86
N ILE A 153 11.75 4.65 -11.54
CA ILE A 153 10.40 4.47 -12.11
C ILE A 153 9.33 4.61 -11.03
N ALA A 154 9.52 3.95 -9.88
CA ALA A 154 8.60 4.08 -8.74
C ALA A 154 8.46 5.54 -8.29
N SER A 155 9.57 6.28 -8.27
CA SER A 155 9.57 7.71 -7.92
C SER A 155 8.84 8.54 -8.96
N ILE A 156 8.96 8.21 -10.25
CA ILE A 156 8.26 8.89 -11.35
C ILE A 156 6.74 8.68 -11.24
N PHE A 157 6.27 7.44 -11.07
CA PHE A 157 4.83 7.19 -10.87
C PHE A 157 4.30 7.93 -9.63
N TYR A 158 5.06 7.93 -8.55
CA TYR A 158 4.67 8.63 -7.34
C TYR A 158 4.56 10.15 -7.53
N TRP A 159 5.55 10.77 -8.20
CA TRP A 159 5.64 12.22 -8.38
C TRP A 159 4.78 12.79 -9.50
N PHE A 160 4.72 12.11 -10.64
CA PHE A 160 4.10 12.64 -11.85
C PHE A 160 2.71 12.08 -12.11
N VAL A 161 2.33 10.98 -11.44
CA VAL A 161 1.00 10.38 -11.59
C VAL A 161 0.21 10.53 -10.30
N LEU A 162 0.65 9.90 -9.20
CA LEU A 162 -0.14 9.86 -7.97
C LEU A 162 -0.36 11.25 -7.36
N PHE A 163 0.70 12.02 -7.08
CA PHE A 163 0.54 13.31 -6.38
C PHE A 163 -0.31 14.35 -7.13
N PRO A 164 -0.06 14.62 -8.43
CA PRO A 164 -0.88 15.58 -9.16
C PRO A 164 -2.35 15.14 -9.22
N CYS A 165 -2.60 13.86 -9.48
CA CYS A 165 -3.96 13.34 -9.50
C CYS A 165 -4.62 13.41 -8.12
N LEU A 166 -3.90 13.13 -7.03
CA LEU A 166 -4.44 13.19 -5.67
C LEU A 166 -4.80 14.62 -5.27
N ILE A 167 -3.93 15.59 -5.56
CA ILE A 167 -4.19 17.01 -5.29
C ILE A 167 -5.41 17.49 -6.09
N LEU A 168 -5.47 17.18 -7.40
CA LEU A 168 -6.60 17.55 -8.24
C LEU A 168 -7.90 16.88 -7.76
N PHE A 169 -7.83 15.60 -7.40
CA PHE A 169 -8.97 14.86 -6.84
C PHE A 169 -9.49 15.55 -5.58
N ALA A 170 -8.61 15.85 -4.63
CA ALA A 170 -8.96 16.50 -3.39
C ALA A 170 -9.53 17.91 -3.60
N ILE A 171 -8.98 18.69 -4.54
CA ILE A 171 -9.52 20.02 -4.91
C ILE A 171 -10.96 19.89 -5.41
N VAL A 172 -11.23 18.93 -6.31
CA VAL A 172 -12.60 18.70 -6.80
C VAL A 172 -13.51 18.33 -5.64
N ARG A 173 -13.08 17.45 -4.73
CA ARG A 173 -13.86 17.04 -3.56
C ARG A 173 -14.16 18.16 -2.56
N ILE A 174 -13.30 19.17 -2.47
CA ILE A 174 -13.52 20.34 -1.60
C ILE A 174 -14.45 21.35 -2.26
N THR A 175 -14.25 21.58 -3.56
CA THR A 175 -14.95 22.64 -4.31
C THR A 175 -16.35 22.24 -4.76
N LYS A 176 -16.55 20.95 -5.05
CA LYS A 176 -17.79 20.42 -5.60
C LYS A 176 -18.30 19.24 -4.78
N SER A 177 -19.36 19.46 -4.01
CA SER A 177 -19.96 18.44 -3.14
C SER A 177 -20.87 17.47 -3.86
N ASP A 178 -21.17 17.69 -5.13
CA ASP A 178 -21.98 16.84 -6.01
C ASP A 178 -21.13 15.82 -6.78
N GLU A 179 -19.82 16.07 -6.93
CA GLU A 179 -18.94 15.19 -7.70
C GLU A 179 -18.56 13.95 -6.87
N ARG A 180 -18.88 12.76 -7.42
CA ARG A 180 -18.75 11.46 -6.76
C ARG A 180 -18.03 10.43 -7.65
N VAL A 181 -17.28 9.53 -7.02
CA VAL A 181 -16.59 8.41 -7.71
C VAL A 181 -17.64 7.43 -8.24
N GLY A 182 -17.61 7.12 -9.52
CA GLY A 182 -18.59 6.26 -10.18
C GLY A 182 -19.85 6.98 -10.65
N VAL A 183 -20.02 8.26 -10.32
CA VAL A 183 -21.12 9.11 -10.81
C VAL A 183 -20.61 10.14 -11.81
N THR A 184 -19.46 10.74 -11.52
CA THR A 184 -18.87 11.81 -12.34
C THR A 184 -17.56 11.36 -12.97
N PHE A 185 -17.39 11.62 -14.27
CA PHE A 185 -16.24 11.13 -15.02
C PHE A 185 -14.90 11.64 -14.46
N GLY A 186 -14.81 12.96 -14.17
CA GLY A 186 -13.57 13.58 -13.72
C GLY A 186 -13.04 12.99 -12.41
N VAL A 187 -13.90 12.89 -11.39
CA VAL A 187 -13.53 12.29 -10.11
C VAL A 187 -13.18 10.81 -10.25
N THR A 188 -13.95 10.07 -11.05
CA THR A 188 -13.70 8.64 -11.32
C THR A 188 -12.35 8.41 -12.00
N PHE A 189 -12.01 9.27 -12.96
CA PHE A 189 -10.70 9.25 -13.62
C PHE A 189 -9.56 9.54 -12.65
N PHE A 190 -9.67 10.59 -11.83
CA PHE A 190 -8.62 10.86 -10.85
C PHE A 190 -8.46 9.74 -9.82
N PHE A 191 -9.57 9.13 -9.37
CA PHE A 191 -9.53 7.96 -8.50
C PHE A 191 -8.75 6.80 -9.12
N LEU A 192 -9.01 6.46 -10.39
CA LEU A 192 -8.26 5.42 -11.11
C LEU A 192 -6.78 5.77 -11.25
N MET A 193 -6.46 7.02 -11.64
CA MET A 193 -5.07 7.45 -11.82
C MET A 193 -4.29 7.43 -10.49
N CYS A 194 -4.94 7.80 -9.37
CA CYS A 194 -4.34 7.68 -8.05
C CYS A 194 -4.07 6.22 -7.70
N LYS A 195 -5.05 5.32 -7.92
CA LYS A 195 -4.89 3.87 -7.70
C LYS A 195 -3.74 3.32 -8.55
N PHE A 196 -3.73 3.62 -9.84
CA PHE A 196 -2.70 3.20 -10.78
C PHE A 196 -1.31 3.69 -10.35
N GLY A 197 -1.15 4.99 -10.09
CA GLY A 197 0.12 5.57 -9.63
C GLY A 197 0.62 4.94 -8.33
N PHE A 198 -0.28 4.69 -7.36
CA PHE A 198 0.06 4.07 -6.09
C PHE A 198 0.53 2.61 -6.25
N TYR A 199 -0.24 1.76 -6.93
CA TYR A 199 0.11 0.34 -7.08
C TYR A 199 1.31 0.12 -7.99
N MET A 200 1.49 0.93 -9.04
CA MET A 200 2.70 0.87 -9.87
C MET A 200 3.94 1.32 -9.10
N ALA A 201 3.85 2.39 -8.30
CA ALA A 201 4.95 2.82 -7.44
C ALA A 201 5.31 1.74 -6.41
N GLY A 202 4.30 1.14 -5.77
CA GLY A 202 4.47 0.02 -4.84
C GLY A 202 5.13 -1.20 -5.49
N PHE A 203 4.65 -1.61 -6.66
CA PHE A 203 5.21 -2.72 -7.45
C PHE A 203 6.69 -2.52 -7.72
N TYR A 204 7.10 -1.40 -8.34
CA TYR A 204 8.49 -1.16 -8.70
C TYR A 204 9.39 -0.96 -7.48
N PHE A 205 8.91 -0.25 -6.46
CA PHE A 205 9.72 0.03 -5.26
C PHE A 205 9.96 -1.23 -4.43
N TYR A 206 8.90 -1.97 -4.12
CA TYR A 206 9.01 -3.13 -3.25
C TYR A 206 9.84 -4.24 -3.89
N THR A 207 9.60 -4.52 -5.17
CA THR A 207 10.36 -5.55 -5.90
C THR A 207 11.82 -5.19 -6.06
N SER A 208 12.14 -3.92 -6.32
CA SER A 208 13.52 -3.44 -6.45
C SER A 208 14.27 -3.43 -5.12
N LEU A 209 13.60 -3.04 -4.03
CA LEU A 209 14.19 -3.10 -2.69
C LEU A 209 14.52 -4.54 -2.30
N PHE A 210 13.57 -5.46 -2.52
CA PHE A 210 13.77 -6.87 -2.25
C PHE A 210 14.91 -7.47 -3.07
N GLU A 211 14.94 -7.19 -4.37
CA GLU A 211 16.01 -7.61 -5.28
C GLU A 211 17.38 -7.07 -4.85
N ALA A 212 17.47 -5.79 -4.49
CA ALA A 212 18.71 -5.16 -4.04
C ALA A 212 19.25 -5.78 -2.75
N VAL A 213 18.37 -6.07 -1.78
CA VAL A 213 18.79 -6.69 -0.51
C VAL A 213 19.25 -8.13 -0.73
N LEU A 214 18.53 -8.91 -1.55
CA LEU A 214 18.91 -10.30 -1.86
C LEU A 214 20.25 -10.38 -2.60
N LYS A 215 20.41 -9.58 -3.67
CA LYS A 215 21.66 -9.55 -4.45
C LYS A 215 22.84 -9.02 -3.64
N GLY A 216 22.60 -8.07 -2.73
CA GLY A 216 23.64 -7.53 -1.84
C GLY A 216 24.08 -8.52 -0.76
N ALA A 217 23.20 -9.40 -0.30
CA ALA A 217 23.51 -10.37 0.74
C ALA A 217 24.17 -11.65 0.20
N ILE A 218 23.74 -12.13 -0.96
CA ILE A 218 24.09 -13.47 -1.47
C ILE A 218 24.97 -13.34 -2.70
N ILE A 219 26.23 -12.94 -2.51
CA ILE A 219 27.13 -12.64 -3.64
C ILE A 219 27.84 -13.89 -4.21
N ARG A 220 27.77 -15.10 -3.60
CA ARG A 220 28.59 -16.21 -4.14
C ARG A 220 28.13 -17.66 -4.06
N GLN A 221 27.20 -18.06 -3.19
CA GLN A 221 27.01 -19.52 -2.93
C GLN A 221 25.65 -20.13 -3.32
N SER A 222 24.60 -19.34 -3.61
CA SER A 222 23.25 -19.89 -3.85
C SER A 222 22.47 -19.19 -4.98
N GLY A 223 23.16 -18.75 -6.03
CA GLY A 223 22.60 -17.95 -7.13
C GLY A 223 21.27 -18.48 -7.68
N LEU A 224 21.17 -19.78 -7.96
CA LEU A 224 19.97 -20.39 -8.56
C LEU A 224 18.70 -20.24 -7.70
N ARG A 225 18.79 -20.39 -6.37
CA ARG A 225 17.62 -20.28 -5.48
C ARG A 225 17.17 -18.83 -5.30
N THR A 226 18.12 -17.89 -5.33
CA THR A 226 17.83 -16.46 -5.12
C THR A 226 17.06 -15.89 -6.31
N ASP A 227 17.44 -16.24 -7.54
CA ASP A 227 16.75 -15.78 -8.75
C ASP A 227 15.31 -16.29 -8.83
N SER A 228 15.07 -17.54 -8.43
CA SER A 228 13.71 -18.10 -8.35
C SER A 228 12.84 -17.30 -7.35
N LEU A 229 13.38 -16.97 -6.18
CA LEU A 229 12.67 -16.17 -5.17
C LEU A 229 12.37 -14.74 -5.65
N ILE A 230 13.32 -14.12 -6.35
CA ILE A 230 13.13 -12.78 -6.95
C ILE A 230 12.00 -12.85 -7.99
N LYS A 231 12.04 -13.83 -8.90
CA LYS A 231 10.99 -14.03 -9.93
C LYS A 231 9.62 -14.24 -9.31
N ALA A 232 9.53 -15.10 -8.27
CA ALA A 232 8.29 -15.32 -7.55
C ALA A 232 7.75 -14.02 -6.93
N ASN A 233 8.61 -13.23 -6.27
CA ASN A 233 8.19 -11.93 -5.71
C ASN A 233 7.68 -10.96 -6.78
N TYR A 234 8.34 -10.90 -7.95
CA TYR A 234 7.85 -10.09 -9.08
C TYR A 234 6.46 -10.54 -9.54
N MET A 235 6.25 -11.84 -9.71
CA MET A 235 4.94 -12.39 -10.11
C MET A 235 3.85 -12.06 -9.08
N PHE A 236 4.10 -12.30 -7.79
CA PHE A 236 3.15 -11.98 -6.74
C PHE A 236 2.81 -10.48 -6.71
N ALA A 237 3.82 -9.62 -6.78
CA ALA A 237 3.62 -8.18 -6.77
C ALA A 237 2.86 -7.70 -8.03
N ALA A 238 3.15 -8.28 -9.20
CA ALA A 238 2.46 -7.95 -10.45
C ALA A 238 0.99 -8.35 -10.39
N LEU A 239 0.69 -9.58 -9.96
CA LEU A 239 -0.70 -10.06 -9.80
C LEU A 239 -1.47 -9.22 -8.78
N GLY A 240 -0.85 -8.88 -7.64
CA GLY A 240 -1.45 -8.01 -6.63
C GLY A 240 -1.77 -6.61 -7.19
N ALA A 241 -0.85 -6.03 -7.96
CA ALA A 241 -1.05 -4.74 -8.62
C ALA A 241 -2.19 -4.81 -9.65
N VAL A 242 -2.25 -5.86 -10.47
CA VAL A 242 -3.31 -6.07 -11.46
C VAL A 242 -4.68 -6.15 -10.78
N ILE A 243 -4.84 -7.01 -9.76
CA ILE A 243 -6.11 -7.13 -9.01
C ILE A 243 -6.53 -5.76 -8.45
N SER A 244 -5.58 -5.02 -7.88
CA SER A 244 -5.86 -3.73 -7.23
C SER A 244 -6.19 -2.62 -8.23
N ILE A 245 -5.57 -2.61 -9.41
CA ILE A 245 -5.87 -1.68 -10.49
C ILE A 245 -7.22 -2.00 -11.11
N SER A 246 -7.53 -3.29 -11.33
CA SER A 246 -8.85 -3.73 -11.80
C SER A 246 -9.98 -3.28 -10.87
N ALA A 247 -9.76 -3.31 -9.55
CA ALA A 247 -10.71 -2.73 -8.59
C ALA A 247 -10.93 -1.23 -8.83
N GLY A 248 -9.89 -0.48 -9.22
CA GLY A 248 -9.99 0.94 -9.57
C GLY A 248 -10.74 1.23 -10.86
N ILE A 249 -10.91 0.24 -11.75
CA ILE A 249 -11.65 0.36 -13.01
C ILE A 249 -13.16 0.16 -12.79
N LEU A 250 -13.56 -0.62 -11.77
CA LEU A 250 -14.97 -0.92 -11.51
C LEU A 250 -15.92 0.31 -11.46
N PRO A 251 -15.55 1.47 -10.88
CA PRO A 251 -16.43 2.64 -10.89
C PRO A 251 -16.67 3.24 -12.28
N PHE A 252 -15.88 2.91 -13.31
CA PHE A 252 -16.22 3.31 -14.68
C PHE A 252 -17.44 2.57 -15.22
N ILE A 253 -17.71 1.36 -14.71
CA ILE A 253 -18.88 0.58 -15.11
C ILE A 253 -20.15 1.27 -14.62
N SER A 254 -20.14 1.93 -13.46
CA SER A 254 -21.33 2.64 -12.93
C SER A 254 -21.67 3.88 -13.74
N LEU A 255 -20.68 4.56 -14.32
CA LEU A 255 -20.91 5.70 -15.22
C LEU A 255 -21.78 5.34 -16.44
N GLY A 256 -21.73 4.08 -16.89
CA GLY A 256 -22.53 3.60 -18.02
C GLY A 256 -23.92 3.10 -17.64
N LEU A 257 -24.15 2.74 -16.38
CA LEU A 257 -25.35 2.00 -15.98
C LEU A 257 -26.46 2.85 -15.35
N ASN A 258 -26.18 4.08 -14.87
CA ASN A 258 -27.18 5.03 -14.32
C ASN A 258 -28.25 4.44 -13.37
N ASP A 259 -27.98 3.29 -12.75
CA ASP A 259 -28.93 2.53 -11.93
C ASP A 259 -28.36 2.33 -10.52
N PHE A 260 -29.24 2.49 -9.54
CA PHE A 260 -28.90 2.38 -8.13
C PHE A 260 -28.49 0.97 -7.74
N LYS A 261 -29.20 -0.06 -8.22
CA LYS A 261 -28.87 -1.46 -7.93
C LYS A 261 -27.50 -1.83 -8.50
N SER A 262 -27.23 -1.35 -9.72
CA SER A 262 -25.93 -1.52 -10.37
C SER A 262 -24.79 -0.86 -9.57
N SER A 263 -25.01 0.32 -9.00
CA SER A 263 -24.01 1.03 -8.17
C SER A 263 -23.69 0.26 -6.88
N GLN A 264 -24.70 -0.31 -6.22
CA GLN A 264 -24.49 -1.20 -5.06
C GLN A 264 -23.72 -2.48 -5.42
N ALA A 265 -24.05 -3.12 -6.55
CA ALA A 265 -23.34 -4.30 -7.01
C ALA A 265 -21.86 -4.01 -7.31
N ILE A 266 -21.58 -2.84 -7.88
CA ILE A 266 -20.22 -2.36 -8.15
C ILE A 266 -19.46 -2.09 -6.85
N TRP A 267 -20.12 -1.51 -5.84
CA TRP A 267 -19.54 -1.32 -4.51
C TRP A 267 -19.13 -2.64 -3.84
N VAL A 268 -20.06 -3.59 -3.82
CA VAL A 268 -19.82 -4.94 -3.26
C VAL A 268 -18.67 -5.62 -4.01
N SER A 269 -18.65 -5.53 -5.34
CA SER A 269 -17.57 -6.05 -6.16
C SER A 269 -16.24 -5.38 -5.83
N TYR A 270 -16.22 -4.05 -5.68
CA TYR A 270 -15.02 -3.30 -5.30
C TYR A 270 -14.46 -3.78 -3.94
N LEU A 271 -15.31 -3.95 -2.93
CA LEU A 271 -14.90 -4.47 -1.63
C LEU A 271 -14.34 -5.91 -1.72
N ILE A 272 -14.95 -6.78 -2.52
CA ILE A 272 -14.46 -8.14 -2.75
C ILE A 272 -13.06 -8.11 -3.40
N PHE A 273 -12.87 -7.31 -4.44
CA PHE A 273 -11.56 -7.18 -5.10
C PHE A 273 -10.49 -6.64 -4.13
N LEU A 274 -10.83 -5.66 -3.31
CA LEU A 274 -9.93 -5.15 -2.28
C LEU A 274 -9.58 -6.23 -1.25
N PHE A 275 -10.57 -6.96 -0.76
CA PHE A 275 -10.36 -8.07 0.17
C PHE A 275 -9.43 -9.14 -0.43
N LEU A 276 -9.70 -9.58 -1.67
CA LEU A 276 -8.86 -10.53 -2.40
C LEU A 276 -7.43 -10.01 -2.57
N SER A 277 -7.26 -8.71 -2.86
CA SER A 277 -5.93 -8.11 -2.98
C SER A 277 -5.16 -8.17 -1.66
N LEU A 278 -5.82 -7.97 -0.51
CA LEU A 278 -5.18 -7.99 0.81
C LEU A 278 -4.85 -9.41 1.26
N VAL A 279 -5.72 -10.37 0.98
CA VAL A 279 -5.41 -11.80 1.14
C VAL A 279 -4.18 -12.16 0.32
N TRP A 280 -4.11 -11.70 -0.93
CA TRP A 280 -2.97 -11.94 -1.81
C TRP A 280 -1.66 -11.32 -1.27
N TYR A 281 -1.67 -10.06 -0.85
CA TYR A 281 -0.50 -9.43 -0.23
C TYR A 281 -0.06 -10.10 1.07
N THR A 282 -1.01 -10.58 1.87
CA THR A 282 -0.72 -11.35 3.09
C THR A 282 -0.06 -12.69 2.76
N ALA A 283 -0.61 -13.43 1.79
CA ALA A 283 -0.03 -14.68 1.31
C ALA A 283 1.37 -14.48 0.72
N GLN A 284 1.57 -13.43 -0.08
CA GLN A 284 2.88 -13.03 -0.60
C GLN A 284 3.88 -12.78 0.55
N GLY A 285 3.49 -11.97 1.55
CA GLY A 285 4.36 -11.65 2.69
C GLY A 285 4.77 -12.89 3.50
N VAL A 286 3.81 -13.79 3.74
CA VAL A 286 4.07 -15.07 4.45
C VAL A 286 5.00 -15.96 3.63
N TYR A 287 4.72 -16.16 2.34
CA TYR A 287 5.54 -16.97 1.44
C TYR A 287 6.99 -16.46 1.39
N ILE A 288 7.17 -15.16 1.15
CA ILE A 288 8.50 -14.54 1.08
C ILE A 288 9.23 -14.67 2.41
N ARG A 289 8.56 -14.42 3.53
CA ARG A 289 9.17 -14.54 4.87
C ARG A 289 9.68 -15.96 5.12
N LEU A 290 8.89 -16.98 4.82
CA LEU A 290 9.28 -18.38 4.99
C LEU A 290 10.50 -18.73 4.11
N LYS A 291 10.49 -18.30 2.84
CA LYS A 291 11.59 -18.55 1.90
C LYS A 291 12.87 -17.78 2.24
N VAL A 292 12.75 -16.54 2.71
CA VAL A 292 13.90 -15.77 3.22
C VAL A 292 14.53 -16.50 4.41
N LYS A 293 13.72 -16.97 5.37
CA LYS A 293 14.23 -17.71 6.53
C LYS A 293 14.95 -19.00 6.13
N GLU A 294 14.40 -19.72 5.16
CA GLU A 294 15.01 -20.95 4.61
C GLU A 294 16.36 -20.66 3.92
N VAL A 295 16.38 -19.71 2.98
CA VAL A 295 17.58 -19.38 2.18
C VAL A 295 18.68 -18.80 3.06
N PHE A 296 18.36 -17.82 3.91
CA PHE A 296 19.36 -17.20 4.80
C PHE A 296 19.77 -18.13 5.94
N GLY A 297 18.87 -18.98 6.44
CA GLY A 297 19.19 -19.96 7.47
C GLY A 297 20.25 -20.96 7.00
N LEU A 298 20.15 -21.45 5.77
CA LEU A 298 21.17 -22.31 5.16
C LEU A 298 22.48 -21.55 4.93
N SER A 299 22.43 -20.34 4.36
CA SER A 299 23.63 -19.53 4.13
C SER A 299 24.34 -19.12 5.43
N TYR A 300 23.60 -18.85 6.50
CA TYR A 300 24.17 -18.54 7.82
C TYR A 300 24.83 -19.77 8.45
N LYS A 301 24.22 -20.97 8.36
CA LYS A 301 24.83 -22.20 8.86
C LYS A 301 26.19 -22.48 8.19
N LEU A 302 26.29 -22.22 6.88
CA LEU A 302 27.52 -22.45 6.11
C LEU A 302 28.58 -21.37 6.34
N SER A 303 28.20 -20.09 6.31
CA SER A 303 29.16 -18.97 6.37
C SER A 303 29.45 -18.46 7.78
N LYS A 304 28.57 -18.73 8.76
CA LYS A 304 28.56 -18.15 10.11
C LYS A 304 28.66 -16.60 10.15
N ASN A 305 28.26 -15.91 9.08
CA ASN A 305 28.39 -14.46 8.96
C ASN A 305 27.23 -13.71 9.67
N GLN A 306 27.55 -12.91 10.69
CA GLN A 306 26.57 -12.12 11.44
C GLN A 306 25.83 -11.08 10.58
N THR A 307 26.47 -10.52 9.57
CA THR A 307 25.83 -9.55 8.67
C THR A 307 24.66 -10.17 7.92
N LEU A 308 24.74 -11.45 7.54
CA LEU A 308 23.63 -12.16 6.90
C LEU A 308 22.45 -12.31 7.85
N LYS A 309 22.71 -12.61 9.12
CA LYS A 309 21.67 -12.72 10.16
C LYS A 309 20.99 -11.37 10.41
N GLU A 310 21.74 -10.27 10.43
CA GLU A 310 21.17 -8.94 10.52
C GLU A 310 20.31 -8.57 9.32
N ILE A 311 20.74 -8.91 8.10
CA ILE A 311 19.96 -8.68 6.88
C ILE A 311 18.69 -9.52 6.88
N GLN A 312 18.79 -10.80 7.26
CA GLN A 312 17.64 -11.70 7.41
C GLN A 312 16.62 -11.12 8.37
N ASN A 313 17.05 -10.73 9.59
CA ASN A 313 16.15 -10.16 10.59
C ASN A 313 15.45 -8.90 10.08
N LYS A 314 16.16 -8.03 9.35
CA LYS A 314 15.56 -6.83 8.75
C LYS A 314 14.53 -7.15 7.67
N LEU A 315 14.81 -8.13 6.81
CA LEU A 315 13.85 -8.59 5.81
C LEU A 315 12.61 -9.20 6.47
N GLU A 316 12.80 -10.05 7.48
CA GLU A 316 11.70 -10.65 8.23
C GLU A 316 10.84 -9.59 8.94
N ASP A 317 11.47 -8.59 9.56
CA ASP A 317 10.77 -7.47 10.20
C ASP A 317 9.95 -6.67 9.18
N MET A 318 10.51 -6.41 7.99
CA MET A 318 9.81 -5.74 6.90
C MET A 318 8.59 -6.55 6.43
N GLN A 319 8.73 -7.88 6.26
CA GLN A 319 7.62 -8.75 5.90
C GLN A 319 6.55 -8.80 6.99
N LYS A 320 6.94 -8.88 8.27
CA LYS A 320 5.99 -8.86 9.39
C LYS A 320 5.17 -7.57 9.41
N ALA A 321 5.80 -6.43 9.19
CA ALA A 321 5.09 -5.14 9.14
C ALA A 321 4.07 -5.12 8.00
N LEU A 322 4.42 -5.64 6.82
CA LEU A 322 3.49 -5.74 5.70
C LEU A 322 2.31 -6.68 5.98
N ILE A 323 2.57 -7.86 6.57
CA ILE A 323 1.54 -8.81 6.97
C ILE A 323 0.58 -8.17 7.98
N ILE A 324 1.10 -7.52 9.02
CA ILE A 324 0.27 -6.85 10.03
C ILE A 324 -0.59 -5.76 9.39
N GLN A 325 0.02 -4.91 8.55
CA GLN A 325 -0.71 -3.85 7.86
C GLN A 325 -1.84 -4.39 6.97
N ALA A 326 -1.55 -5.41 6.16
CA ALA A 326 -2.52 -6.04 5.27
C ALA A 326 -3.66 -6.72 6.06
N SER A 327 -3.33 -7.44 7.13
CA SER A 327 -4.33 -8.09 7.99
C SER A 327 -5.24 -7.09 8.70
N VAL A 328 -4.69 -6.01 9.25
CA VAL A 328 -5.49 -4.95 9.89
C VAL A 328 -6.44 -4.31 8.86
N GLN A 329 -5.92 -3.97 7.68
CA GLN A 329 -6.74 -3.40 6.61
C GLN A 329 -7.82 -4.38 6.11
N MET A 330 -7.52 -5.68 6.08
CA MET A 330 -8.46 -6.73 5.71
C MET A 330 -9.61 -6.81 6.73
N ILE A 331 -9.33 -6.72 8.03
CA ILE A 331 -10.37 -6.67 9.07
C ILE A 331 -11.26 -5.44 8.87
N PHE A 332 -10.68 -4.27 8.62
CA PHE A 332 -11.48 -3.06 8.34
C PHE A 332 -12.39 -3.25 7.13
N PHE A 333 -11.88 -3.72 5.99
CA PHE A 333 -12.75 -3.94 4.82
C PHE A 333 -13.78 -5.04 5.04
N LEU A 334 -13.48 -6.07 5.84
CA LEU A 334 -14.46 -7.09 6.22
C LEU A 334 -15.57 -6.48 7.08
N CYS A 335 -15.25 -5.58 8.01
CA CYS A 335 -16.27 -4.84 8.77
C CYS A 335 -17.14 -3.97 7.86
N PHE A 336 -16.53 -3.23 6.92
CA PHE A 336 -17.27 -2.45 5.93
C PHE A 336 -18.15 -3.35 5.05
N PHE A 337 -17.67 -4.54 4.66
CA PHE A 337 -18.44 -5.49 3.88
C PHE A 337 -19.64 -6.06 4.65
N MET A 338 -19.43 -6.47 5.90
CA MET A 338 -20.43 -7.14 6.73
C MET A 338 -21.47 -6.21 7.34
N VAL A 339 -21.17 -4.90 7.46
CA VAL A 339 -22.05 -3.93 8.11
C VAL A 339 -22.50 -2.89 7.07
N PRO A 340 -23.70 -3.08 6.44
CA PRO A 340 -24.23 -2.16 5.43
C PRO A 340 -24.29 -0.69 5.88
N PHE A 341 -24.54 -0.45 7.17
CA PHE A 341 -24.51 0.89 7.75
C PHE A 341 -23.18 1.63 7.53
N LEU A 342 -22.05 0.90 7.42
CA LEU A 342 -20.74 1.50 7.16
C LEU A 342 -20.52 1.85 5.68
N TRP A 343 -21.37 1.40 4.75
CA TRP A 343 -21.14 1.61 3.31
C TRP A 343 -21.13 3.10 2.95
N ASN A 344 -22.07 3.87 3.51
CA ASN A 344 -22.10 5.33 3.37
C ASN A 344 -20.96 6.05 4.08
N LYS A 345 -20.33 5.41 5.08
CA LYS A 345 -19.20 6.00 5.80
C LYS A 345 -17.89 5.88 5.00
N HIS A 346 -17.93 5.29 3.80
CA HIS A 346 -16.79 5.22 2.91
C HIS A 346 -16.22 6.60 2.54
N ASP A 347 -17.05 7.65 2.44
CA ASP A 347 -16.57 9.01 2.14
C ASP A 347 -15.60 9.57 3.19
N TYR A 348 -15.67 9.10 4.43
CA TYR A 348 -14.68 9.41 5.46
C TYR A 348 -13.44 8.55 5.30
N PHE A 349 -13.62 7.27 5.01
CA PHE A 349 -12.53 6.31 4.87
C PHE A 349 -11.62 6.61 3.68
N LEU A 350 -12.19 7.08 2.57
CA LEU A 350 -11.45 7.36 1.35
C LEU A 350 -10.28 8.36 1.56
N PRO A 351 -10.50 9.60 2.05
CA PRO A 351 -9.39 10.53 2.32
C PRO A 351 -8.44 9.99 3.41
N MET A 352 -8.95 9.29 4.43
CA MET A 352 -8.09 8.64 5.44
C MET A 352 -7.14 7.60 4.83
N SER A 353 -7.59 6.85 3.84
CA SER A 353 -6.76 5.88 3.11
C SER A 353 -5.67 6.58 2.29
N TRP A 354 -5.97 7.72 1.66
CA TRP A 354 -4.99 8.50 0.90
C TRP A 354 -3.92 9.16 1.78
N ILE A 355 -4.29 9.64 2.98
CA ILE A 355 -3.33 10.10 3.99
C ILE A 355 -2.30 9.01 4.30
N THR A 356 -2.75 7.77 4.48
CA THR A 356 -1.85 6.62 4.71
C THR A 356 -0.89 6.42 3.54
N TYR A 357 -1.35 6.61 2.32
CA TYR A 357 -0.52 6.48 1.11
C TYR A 357 0.49 7.62 0.95
N VAL A 358 0.14 8.85 1.33
CA VAL A 358 1.11 9.96 1.40
C VAL A 358 2.22 9.65 2.40
N VAL A 359 1.88 9.08 3.57
CA VAL A 359 2.87 8.64 4.57
C VAL A 359 3.75 7.50 4.05
N LEU A 360 3.17 6.51 3.38
CA LEU A 360 3.94 5.41 2.77
C LEU A 360 4.89 5.91 1.68
N GLY A 361 4.45 6.85 0.85
CA GLY A 361 5.29 7.36 -0.21
C GLY A 361 6.38 8.33 0.27
N LYS A 362 6.18 9.01 1.41
CA LYS A 362 7.31 9.57 2.18
C LYS A 362 8.34 8.48 2.46
N LYS A 363 7.95 7.35 3.06
CA LYS A 363 8.91 6.26 3.32
C LYS A 363 9.61 5.79 2.04
N LEU A 364 8.88 5.65 0.93
CA LEU A 364 9.43 5.30 -0.38
C LEU A 364 10.51 6.29 -0.85
N ALA A 365 10.27 7.60 -0.71
CA ALA A 365 11.23 8.63 -1.08
C ALA A 365 12.46 8.68 -0.16
N PHE A 366 12.26 8.42 1.14
CA PHE A 366 13.31 8.46 2.16
C PHE A 366 14.09 7.16 2.33
N THR A 367 13.64 6.05 1.75
CA THR A 367 14.40 4.79 1.78
C THR A 367 15.63 4.94 0.89
N VAL A 368 16.77 5.06 1.55
CA VAL A 368 18.07 5.20 0.91
C VAL A 368 18.58 3.82 0.54
N VAL A 369 18.43 3.45 -0.73
CA VAL A 369 19.25 2.38 -1.32
C VAL A 369 20.57 3.04 -1.71
N ASP A 370 21.47 3.22 -0.74
CA ASP A 370 22.77 3.85 -0.98
C ASP A 370 23.62 2.93 -1.85
N ALA A 371 23.69 3.23 -3.14
CA ALA A 371 24.62 2.59 -4.08
C ALA A 371 26.09 2.84 -3.72
N LYS A 372 26.39 3.74 -2.76
CA LYS A 372 27.75 3.98 -2.28
C LYS A 372 28.35 2.79 -1.53
N GLY A 373 27.53 1.96 -0.87
CA GLY A 373 28.03 0.80 -0.11
C GLY A 373 28.72 -0.26 -0.96
N SER A 374 28.30 -0.44 -2.22
CA SER A 374 28.92 -1.40 -3.15
C SER A 374 30.25 -0.90 -3.73
N SER A 375 30.48 0.42 -3.79
CA SER A 375 31.77 0.97 -4.24
C SER A 375 32.88 0.78 -3.20
N GLU A 376 32.56 0.91 -1.92
CA GLU A 376 33.54 0.68 -0.84
C GLU A 376 33.90 -0.80 -0.69
N LEU A 377 32.93 -1.72 -0.85
CA LEU A 377 33.23 -3.16 -0.85
C LEU A 377 34.16 -3.54 -2.02
N SER A 378 33.95 -2.96 -3.20
CA SER A 378 34.82 -3.19 -4.36
C SER A 378 36.22 -2.60 -4.20
N LYS A 379 36.38 -1.50 -3.44
CA LYS A 379 37.70 -0.94 -3.12
C LYS A 379 38.43 -1.78 -2.07
N SER A 380 37.71 -2.35 -1.11
CA SER A 380 38.30 -3.25 -0.10
C SER A 380 38.83 -4.56 -0.72
N THR A 381 38.13 -5.14 -1.71
CA THR A 381 38.62 -6.35 -2.40
C THR A 381 39.86 -6.09 -3.28
N LYS A 382 40.12 -4.84 -3.71
CA LYS A 382 41.32 -4.51 -4.49
C LYS A 382 42.59 -4.31 -3.64
N MET A 383 42.50 -4.33 -2.31
CA MET A 383 43.68 -4.23 -1.41
C MET A 383 44.16 -5.58 -0.85
N VAL A 384 43.45 -6.68 -1.10
CA VAL A 384 44.05 -8.01 -0.99
C VAL A 384 44.76 -8.27 -2.31
N GLY A 385 46.00 -7.78 -2.40
CA GLY A 385 46.89 -8.14 -3.49
C GLY A 385 47.02 -9.67 -3.59
N PRO A 386 47.39 -10.19 -4.77
CA PRO A 386 47.69 -11.60 -4.95
C PRO A 386 48.99 -11.94 -4.21
N ASN A 387 48.93 -12.07 -2.88
CA ASN A 387 49.88 -12.89 -2.17
C ASN A 387 49.55 -14.34 -2.55
N LEU A 388 50.28 -14.81 -3.57
CA LEU A 388 50.67 -16.19 -3.80
C LEU A 388 49.99 -17.17 -2.84
N VAL A 389 48.76 -17.57 -3.18
CA VAL A 389 48.22 -18.83 -2.67
C VAL A 389 49.16 -19.89 -3.22
N ASN A 390 49.88 -20.51 -2.30
CA ASN A 390 50.83 -21.56 -2.58
C ASN A 390 50.08 -22.67 -3.32
N ARG A 391 50.51 -22.99 -4.54
CA ARG A 391 49.82 -23.88 -5.49
C ARG A 391 49.59 -25.30 -4.92
N ASN A 392 50.28 -25.65 -3.84
CA ASN A 392 50.19 -26.96 -3.20
C ASN A 392 48.91 -27.16 -2.37
N ASP A 393 48.30 -26.10 -1.83
CA ASP A 393 47.08 -26.25 -0.99
C ASP A 393 45.81 -26.49 -1.83
N THR A 394 45.90 -26.35 -3.15
CA THR A 394 44.75 -26.53 -4.06
C THR A 394 44.64 -27.95 -4.60
N GLU A 395 45.73 -28.73 -4.57
CA GLU A 395 45.68 -30.16 -4.92
C GLU A 395 45.02 -30.97 -3.80
N ASP A 396 45.38 -30.75 -2.53
CA ASP A 396 44.77 -31.46 -1.39
C ASP A 396 43.26 -31.24 -1.26
N LEU A 397 42.76 -30.04 -1.58
CA LEU A 397 41.32 -29.76 -1.53
C LEU A 397 40.55 -30.42 -2.69
N MET A 398 41.20 -30.71 -3.82
CA MET A 398 40.57 -31.42 -4.94
C MET A 398 40.62 -32.95 -4.76
N THR A 399 41.56 -33.49 -4.00
CA THR A 399 41.58 -34.91 -3.61
C THR A 399 40.44 -35.25 -2.64
N ASP A 400 40.15 -34.38 -1.67
CA ASP A 400 39.03 -34.57 -0.73
C ASP A 400 37.65 -34.49 -1.42
N LEU A 401 37.51 -33.63 -2.44
CA LEU A 401 36.26 -33.52 -3.20
C LEU A 401 36.04 -34.68 -4.19
N ARG A 402 37.09 -35.41 -4.59
CA ARG A 402 36.96 -36.66 -5.36
C ARG A 402 36.52 -37.81 -4.45
N SER A 403 37.10 -37.94 -3.25
CA SER A 403 36.69 -38.95 -2.28
C SER A 403 35.21 -38.83 -1.89
N SER A 404 34.69 -37.62 -1.78
CA SER A 404 33.29 -37.39 -1.43
C SER A 404 32.30 -37.62 -2.59
N LYS A 405 32.78 -37.70 -3.84
CA LYS A 405 31.94 -37.99 -5.01
C LYS A 405 31.75 -39.49 -5.21
N ASP A 406 32.79 -40.27 -4.95
CA ASP A 406 32.73 -41.74 -5.01
C ASP A 406 31.82 -42.34 -3.91
N LEU A 407 31.64 -41.63 -2.78
CA LEU A 407 30.72 -42.02 -1.70
C LEU A 407 29.24 -41.72 -2.02
N VAL A 408 28.97 -40.83 -2.96
CA VAL A 408 27.60 -40.47 -3.39
C VAL A 408 27.14 -41.38 -4.54
N ASP A 409 28.06 -41.88 -5.35
CA ASP A 409 27.76 -42.84 -6.42
C ASP A 409 27.69 -44.30 -5.92
N SER A 410 27.97 -44.56 -4.63
CA SER A 410 27.83 -45.87 -3.98
C SER A 410 26.58 -46.00 -3.08
N ILE A 411 25.67 -45.02 -3.11
CA ILE A 411 24.34 -45.04 -2.49
C ILE A 411 23.31 -44.94 -3.62
#